data_AF-A0A931ZND4-F1
#
_entry.id   AF-A0A931ZND4-F1
#
_cell.length_a   1.000
_cell.length_b   1.000
_cell.length_c   1.000
_cell.angle_alpha   90.00
_cell.angle_beta   90.00
_cell.angle_gamma   90.00
#
_symmetry.space_group_name_H-M   'P 1'
#
loop_
_entity.id
_entity.type
_entity.pdbx_description
1 polymer ?
#
loop_
_entity_poly.entity_id
_entity_poly.type
_entity_poly.pdbx_seq_one_letter_code
_entity_poly.pdbx_strand_id
1 'polypeptide(L)'
;MSAPKGFTLIELLIIVSLITILSVIGMTVFGNMQKAPRDTRRKADINAIAKVLEVNRVTTGYPALSGTFFTSGNIPFDPQESRPNEASQKGCGNPAINDNYSDRCWYCYKSSGQVGICGPSDYWLTDNRAGSSWTICANLEATPGYYCRTNQQ
;
A
#
# COMPACT_ATOMS: atom_id res chain seq x y z
N MET A 1 -23.06 43.41 -40.05
CA MET A 1 -22.69 42.70 -38.81
C MET A 1 -22.84 41.21 -39.09
N SER A 2 -21.74 40.45 -39.12
CA SER A 2 -21.79 39.00 -39.39
C SER A 2 -22.30 38.29 -38.14
N ALA A 3 -23.41 37.58 -38.24
CA ALA A 3 -23.95 36.81 -37.11
C ALA A 3 -23.02 35.62 -36.81
N PRO A 4 -22.72 35.33 -35.52
CA PRO A 4 -21.94 34.15 -35.16
C PRO A 4 -22.70 32.90 -35.63
N LYS A 5 -22.02 32.04 -36.39
CA LYS A 5 -22.57 30.73 -36.78
C LYS A 5 -22.76 29.90 -35.51
N GLY A 6 -24.00 29.49 -35.24
CA GLY A 6 -24.32 28.59 -34.14
C GLY A 6 -23.80 27.18 -34.42
N PHE A 7 -23.43 26.45 -33.38
CA PHE A 7 -23.09 25.04 -33.47
C PHE A 7 -24.27 24.23 -34.00
N THR A 8 -23.99 23.24 -34.84
CA THR A 8 -25.04 22.35 -35.35
C THR A 8 -25.40 21.29 -34.31
N LEU A 9 -26.64 20.79 -34.31
CA LEU A 9 -27.07 19.73 -33.39
C LEU A 9 -26.20 18.46 -33.56
N ILE A 10 -25.82 18.15 -34.79
CA ILE A 10 -24.94 17.01 -35.10
C ILE A 10 -23.53 17.20 -34.54
N GLU A 11 -23.02 18.43 -34.48
CA GLU A 11 -21.69 18.76 -33.97
C GLU A 11 -21.65 18.62 -32.45
N LEU A 12 -22.70 19.05 -31.74
CA LEU A 12 -22.83 18.78 -30.31
C LEU A 12 -22.95 17.27 -30.01
N LEU A 13 -23.68 16.53 -30.85
CA LEU A 13 -23.88 15.08 -30.71
C LEU A 13 -22.57 14.30 -30.88
N ILE A 14 -21.76 14.67 -31.88
CA ILE A 14 -20.45 14.05 -32.11
C ILE A 14 -19.52 14.32 -30.92
N ILE A 15 -19.49 15.55 -30.38
CA ILE A 15 -18.62 15.91 -29.26
C ILE A 15 -18.92 15.08 -28.02
N VAL A 16 -20.19 14.97 -27.62
CA VAL A 16 -20.53 14.16 -26.43
C VAL A 16 -20.21 12.69 -26.66
N SER A 17 -20.38 12.16 -27.88
CA SER A 17 -20.00 10.78 -28.22
C SER A 17 -18.49 10.55 -28.15
N LEU A 18 -17.67 11.53 -28.53
CA LEU A 18 -16.22 11.43 -28.44
C LEU A 18 -15.74 11.54 -26.99
N ILE A 19 -16.33 12.44 -26.19
CA ILE A 19 -15.98 12.60 -24.78
C ILE A 19 -16.27 11.31 -24.00
N THR A 20 -17.39 10.63 -24.26
CA THR A 20 -17.73 9.38 -23.56
C THR A 20 -16.71 8.27 -23.86
N ILE A 21 -16.34 8.09 -25.14
CA ILE A 21 -15.35 7.08 -25.54
C ILE A 21 -13.99 7.35 -24.90
N LEU A 22 -13.51 8.59 -24.97
CA LEU A 22 -12.22 8.98 -24.40
C LEU A 22 -12.21 8.86 -22.87
N SER A 23 -13.34 9.17 -22.22
CA SER A 23 -13.48 9.10 -20.76
C SER A 23 -13.37 7.67 -20.23
N VAL A 24 -13.99 6.69 -20.91
CA VAL A 24 -13.91 5.28 -20.52
C VAL A 24 -12.47 4.75 -20.63
N ILE A 25 -11.80 5.03 -21.74
CA ILE A 25 -10.39 4.62 -21.95
C ILE A 25 -9.49 5.27 -20.90
N GLY A 26 -9.64 6.57 -20.67
CA GLY A 26 -8.84 7.31 -19.69
C GLY A 26 -8.88 6.68 -18.30
N MET A 27 -10.07 6.36 -17.78
CA MET A 27 -10.22 5.79 -16.44
C MET A 27 -9.44 4.50 -16.22
N THR A 28 -9.38 3.62 -17.23
CA THR A 28 -8.67 2.33 -17.12
C THR A 28 -7.14 2.51 -17.05
N VAL A 29 -6.59 3.49 -17.79
CA VAL A 29 -5.16 3.79 -17.81
C VAL A 29 -4.72 4.44 -16.51
N PHE A 30 -5.49 5.41 -15.99
CA PHE A 30 -5.17 6.09 -14.73
C PHE A 30 -5.12 5.13 -13.52
N GLY A 31 -6.00 4.13 -13.46
CA GLY A 31 -6.00 3.15 -12.38
C GLY A 31 -4.70 2.33 -12.26
N ASN A 32 -4.07 2.00 -13.39
CA ASN A 32 -2.82 1.24 -13.43
C ASN A 32 -1.58 2.11 -13.14
N MET A 33 -1.59 3.38 -13.56
CA MET A 33 -0.46 4.31 -13.32
C MET A 33 -0.22 4.60 -11.83
N GLN A 34 -1.25 4.52 -11.00
CA GLN A 34 -1.11 4.80 -9.56
C GLN A 34 -0.52 3.62 -8.76
N LYS A 35 -0.43 2.41 -9.32
CA LYS A 35 0.07 1.23 -8.60
C LYS A 35 1.56 1.33 -8.27
N ALA A 36 2.38 1.75 -9.23
CA ALA A 36 3.84 1.84 -9.04
C ALA A 36 4.30 2.92 -8.01
N PRO A 37 3.71 4.13 -7.97
CA PRO A 37 3.97 5.09 -6.91
C PRO A 37 3.60 4.57 -5.52
N ARG A 38 2.47 3.85 -5.40
CA ARG A 38 2.07 3.22 -4.13
C ARG A 38 3.06 2.16 -3.70
N ASP A 39 3.52 1.29 -4.58
CA ASP A 39 4.56 0.31 -4.26
C ASP A 39 5.89 0.95 -3.85
N THR A 40 6.25 2.07 -4.47
CA THR A 40 7.43 2.85 -4.07
C THR A 40 7.25 3.39 -2.65
N ARG A 41 6.05 3.88 -2.32
CA ARG A 41 5.71 4.33 -0.97
C ARG A 41 5.76 3.19 0.05
N ARG A 42 5.17 2.02 -0.25
CA ARG A 42 5.22 0.84 0.61
C ARG A 42 6.66 0.41 0.92
N LYS A 43 7.50 0.35 -0.12
CA LYS A 43 8.93 0.05 0.06
C LYS A 43 9.61 1.07 0.95
N ALA A 44 9.32 2.35 0.79
CA ALA A 44 9.85 3.41 1.64
C ALA A 44 9.39 3.26 3.10
N ASP A 45 8.10 2.99 3.33
CA ASP A 45 7.53 2.77 4.67
C ASP A 45 8.18 1.58 5.37
N ILE A 46 8.31 0.44 4.67
CA ILE A 46 8.97 -0.76 5.18
C ILE A 46 10.45 -0.49 5.55
N ASN A 47 11.17 0.26 4.72
CA ASN A 47 12.56 0.64 5.04
C ASN A 47 12.64 1.63 6.22
N ALA A 48 11.69 2.55 6.35
CA ALA A 48 11.62 3.46 7.48
C ALA A 48 11.35 2.71 8.79
N ILE A 49 10.41 1.74 8.78
CA ILE A 49 10.10 0.87 9.91
C ILE A 49 11.33 0.05 10.32
N ALA A 50 11.99 -0.59 9.34
CA ALA A 50 13.24 -1.31 9.58
C ALA A 50 14.30 -0.42 10.26
N LYS A 51 14.49 0.79 9.76
CA LYS A 51 15.47 1.73 10.32
C LYS A 51 15.13 2.13 11.76
N VAL A 52 13.87 2.42 12.08
CA VAL A 52 13.52 2.79 13.46
C VAL A 52 13.66 1.62 14.42
N LEU A 53 13.41 0.38 13.97
CA LEU A 53 13.67 -0.81 14.78
C LEU A 53 15.15 -0.94 15.11
N GLU A 54 16.03 -0.79 14.12
CA GLU A 54 17.47 -0.82 14.34
C GLU A 54 17.97 0.31 15.25
N VAL A 55 17.45 1.52 15.10
CA VAL A 55 17.83 2.68 15.94
C VAL A 55 17.35 2.53 17.38
N ASN A 56 16.17 1.94 17.61
CA ASN A 56 15.58 1.77 18.94
C ASN A 56 15.90 0.41 19.57
N ARG A 57 16.87 -0.34 19.03
CA ARG A 57 17.31 -1.61 19.60
C ARG A 57 17.85 -1.40 21.03
N VAL A 58 17.38 -2.23 21.95
CA VAL A 58 17.84 -2.29 23.34
C VAL A 58 18.59 -3.59 23.62
N THR A 59 19.23 -3.70 24.79
CA THR A 59 20.01 -4.89 25.17
C THR A 59 19.20 -6.18 25.12
N THR A 60 17.90 -6.12 25.41
CA THR A 60 16.98 -7.28 25.40
C THR A 60 16.41 -7.61 24.03
N GLY A 61 16.72 -6.83 22.99
CA GLY A 61 16.22 -7.00 21.63
C GLY A 61 15.58 -5.74 21.06
N TYR A 62 14.56 -5.92 20.24
CA TYR A 62 13.82 -4.85 19.60
C TYR A 62 12.54 -4.56 20.37
N PRO A 63 12.24 -3.29 20.67
CA PRO A 63 11.00 -2.92 21.34
C PRO A 63 9.82 -3.11 20.39
N ALA A 64 8.61 -3.09 20.96
CA ALA A 64 7.40 -2.90 20.17
C ALA A 64 7.50 -1.54 19.44
N LEU A 65 7.25 -1.53 18.12
CA LEU A 65 6.95 -0.33 17.35
C LEU A 65 5.93 0.54 18.06
N SER A 66 6.24 1.83 18.06
CA SER A 66 5.40 2.88 18.60
C SER A 66 5.37 4.02 17.59
N GLY A 67 4.23 4.70 17.48
CA GLY A 67 4.10 5.90 16.65
C GLY A 67 5.08 7.00 17.05
N THR A 68 5.51 7.04 18.32
CA THR A 68 6.51 7.98 18.83
C THR A 68 7.91 7.78 18.23
N PHE A 69 8.19 6.64 17.59
CA PHE A 69 9.45 6.42 16.89
C PHE A 69 9.53 7.15 15.55
N PHE A 70 8.40 7.70 15.08
CA PHE A 70 8.29 8.42 13.82
C PHE A 70 8.01 9.89 14.11
N THR A 71 8.59 10.79 13.31
CA THR A 71 8.33 12.24 13.42
C THR A 71 6.86 12.59 13.18
N SER A 72 6.15 11.76 12.43
CA SER A 72 4.70 11.87 12.21
C SER A 72 3.85 11.51 13.43
N GLY A 73 4.45 10.96 14.49
CA GLY A 73 3.74 10.45 15.67
C GLY A 73 2.90 9.19 15.41
N ASN A 74 2.96 8.62 14.20
CA ASN A 74 2.15 7.49 13.76
C ASN A 74 3.03 6.46 13.04
N ILE A 75 2.73 5.18 13.27
CA ILE A 75 3.34 4.09 12.51
C ILE A 75 2.84 4.20 11.05
N PRO A 76 3.73 4.11 10.04
CA PRO A 76 3.31 4.13 8.65
C PRO A 76 2.28 3.04 8.35
N PHE A 77 1.26 3.38 7.57
CA PHE A 77 0.18 2.50 7.14
C PHE A 77 0.06 2.50 5.61
N ASP A 78 -0.69 1.55 5.04
CA ASP A 78 -0.77 1.39 3.60
C ASP A 78 -1.46 2.60 2.92
N PRO A 79 -0.99 3.09 1.76
CA PRO A 79 -1.61 4.23 1.07
C PRO A 79 -3.05 4.00 0.62
N GLN A 80 -3.51 2.74 0.53
CA GLN A 80 -4.90 2.37 0.25
C GLN A 80 -5.73 2.08 1.51
N GLU A 81 -5.12 2.07 2.70
CA GLU A 81 -5.86 1.90 3.94
C GLU A 81 -6.67 3.17 4.23
N SER A 82 -8.00 3.03 4.26
CA SER A 82 -8.89 4.13 4.60
C SER A 82 -8.87 4.49 6.09
N ARG A 83 -8.34 3.60 6.94
CA ARG A 83 -8.20 3.76 8.40
C ARG A 83 -7.03 2.91 8.91
N PRO A 84 -6.17 3.41 9.81
CA PRO A 84 -5.09 2.60 10.38
C PRO A 84 -5.70 1.53 11.29
N ASN A 85 -5.67 0.24 10.89
CA ASN A 85 -6.24 -0.95 11.56
C ASN A 85 -7.49 -1.58 10.91
N GLU A 86 -7.98 -1.05 9.79
CA GLU A 86 -8.99 -1.74 8.99
C GLU A 86 -8.31 -2.12 7.68
N ALA A 87 -7.97 -3.39 7.50
CA ALA A 87 -7.35 -3.84 6.25
C ALA A 87 -8.17 -3.33 5.05
N SER A 88 -7.50 -2.83 4.02
CA SER A 88 -8.19 -2.13 2.94
C SER A 88 -9.27 -3.02 2.33
N GLN A 89 -10.49 -2.50 2.09
CA GLN A 89 -11.52 -3.26 1.35
C GLN A 89 -11.11 -3.49 -0.11
N LYS A 90 -10.26 -2.59 -0.62
CA LYS A 90 -9.69 -2.67 -1.96
C LYS A 90 -8.38 -3.43 -1.92
N GLY A 91 -8.30 -4.44 -2.77
CA GLY A 91 -7.16 -5.30 -2.79
C GLY A 91 -5.98 -4.85 -3.66
N CYS A 92 -4.77 -5.26 -3.28
CA CYS A 92 -3.53 -5.10 -4.01
C CYS A 92 -3.43 -6.01 -5.26
N GLY A 93 -4.44 -6.86 -5.52
CA GLY A 93 -4.52 -7.65 -6.76
C GLY A 93 -3.53 -8.81 -6.84
N ASN A 94 -3.05 -9.28 -5.69
CA ASN A 94 -2.29 -10.51 -5.57
C ASN A 94 -2.87 -11.29 -4.37
N PRO A 95 -3.80 -12.23 -4.57
CA PRO A 95 -4.16 -13.14 -3.50
C PRO A 95 -2.88 -13.90 -3.17
N ALA A 96 -2.35 -13.78 -1.96
CA ALA A 96 -1.40 -14.79 -1.56
C ALA A 96 -2.15 -16.11 -1.69
N ILE A 97 -1.61 -17.00 -2.51
CA ILE A 97 -1.78 -18.41 -2.28
C ILE A 97 -1.47 -18.60 -0.78
N ASN A 98 -2.53 -18.84 0.02
CA ASN A 98 -2.53 -19.27 1.43
C ASN A 98 -2.72 -18.23 2.57
N ASP A 99 -3.03 -16.94 2.33
CA ASP A 99 -3.18 -15.97 3.44
C ASP A 99 -4.62 -15.72 3.93
N ASN A 100 -5.66 -16.22 3.24
CA ASN A 100 -7.08 -15.95 3.54
C ASN A 100 -7.49 -14.46 3.49
N TYR A 101 -6.62 -13.55 3.02
CA TYR A 101 -6.86 -12.10 3.07
C TYR A 101 -7.41 -11.49 1.78
N SER A 102 -8.02 -12.31 0.91
CA SER A 102 -8.90 -11.90 -0.20
C SER A 102 -8.55 -10.52 -0.78
N ASP A 103 -7.43 -10.49 -1.50
CA ASP A 103 -6.86 -9.35 -2.19
C ASP A 103 -6.36 -8.15 -1.36
N ARG A 104 -6.65 -7.95 -0.07
CA ARG A 104 -6.41 -6.68 0.68
C ARG A 104 -4.94 -6.21 0.65
N CYS A 105 -4.70 -4.89 0.64
CA CYS A 105 -3.37 -4.31 0.86
C CYS A 105 -3.07 -4.25 2.36
N TRP A 106 -1.88 -4.67 2.78
CA TRP A 106 -1.54 -4.73 4.20
C TRP A 106 -0.05 -4.66 4.47
N TYR A 107 0.27 -4.16 5.67
CA TYR A 107 1.58 -4.25 6.30
C TYR A 107 1.50 -5.26 7.46
N CYS A 108 2.48 -6.14 7.59
CA CYS A 108 2.53 -7.11 8.68
C CYS A 108 3.81 -6.99 9.48
N TYR A 109 3.75 -7.43 10.75
CA TYR A 109 4.89 -7.53 11.63
C TYR A 109 4.98 -8.92 12.29
N LYS A 110 6.19 -9.47 12.32
CA LYS A 110 6.56 -10.67 13.07
C LYS A 110 7.71 -10.36 14.02
N SER A 111 7.63 -10.82 15.27
CA SER A 111 8.77 -10.82 16.20
C SER A 111 9.67 -12.06 16.06
N SER A 112 9.50 -12.83 14.97
CA SER A 112 10.38 -13.94 14.58
C SER A 112 11.23 -13.52 13.37
N GLY A 113 12.55 -13.72 13.43
CA GLY A 113 13.49 -13.43 12.33
C GLY A 113 13.36 -14.36 11.11
N GLN A 114 12.21 -15.01 10.93
CA GLN A 114 11.95 -15.85 9.78
C GLN A 114 11.49 -15.00 8.59
N VAL A 115 12.24 -15.06 7.49
CA VAL A 115 11.86 -14.49 6.21
C VAL A 115 10.73 -15.36 5.62
N GLY A 116 9.49 -14.92 5.75
CA GLY A 116 8.33 -15.61 5.21
C GLY A 116 7.12 -14.70 5.13
N ILE A 117 6.17 -15.05 4.26
CA ILE A 117 4.89 -14.35 4.15
C ILE A 117 4.29 -14.25 5.56
N CYS A 118 3.84 -13.06 5.93
CA CYS A 118 2.96 -12.95 7.09
C CYS A 118 1.62 -13.58 6.71
N GLY A 119 1.38 -14.76 7.25
CA GLY A 119 0.11 -15.45 7.16
C GLY A 119 -0.89 -14.92 8.18
N PRO A 120 -2.07 -15.54 8.27
CA PRO A 120 -3.21 -15.00 9.00
C PRO A 120 -3.13 -15.05 10.53
N SER A 121 -2.09 -15.69 11.06
CA SER A 121 -1.75 -15.67 12.49
C SER A 121 -0.80 -14.54 12.87
N ASP A 122 -0.34 -13.75 11.89
CA ASP A 122 0.70 -12.75 12.10
C ASP A 122 0.11 -11.39 12.44
N TYR A 123 0.85 -10.65 13.27
CA TYR A 123 0.35 -9.43 13.88
C TYR A 123 0.27 -8.30 12.84
N TRP A 124 -0.84 -7.56 12.88
CA TRP A 124 -0.90 -6.23 12.26
C TRP A 124 0.20 -5.36 12.85
N LEU A 125 0.60 -4.31 12.13
CA LEU A 125 1.55 -3.32 12.65
C LEU A 125 1.14 -2.72 14.00
N THR A 126 -0.14 -2.75 14.34
CA THR A 126 -0.71 -2.27 15.61
C THR A 126 -0.65 -3.30 16.74
N ASP A 127 -0.53 -4.59 16.43
CA ASP A 127 -0.44 -5.70 17.39
C ASP A 127 0.99 -6.20 17.56
N ASN A 128 1.96 -5.39 17.15
CA ASN A 128 3.36 -5.73 17.17
C ASN A 128 3.86 -5.94 18.61
N ARG A 129 4.84 -6.83 18.79
CA ARG A 129 5.40 -7.19 20.10
C ARG A 129 6.91 -7.01 20.10
N ALA A 130 7.48 -6.71 21.26
CA ALA A 130 8.92 -6.73 21.44
C ALA A 130 9.47 -8.16 21.21
N GLY A 131 10.70 -8.26 20.71
CA GLY A 131 11.32 -9.55 20.39
C GLY A 131 12.80 -9.44 20.08
N SER A 132 13.50 -10.57 20.08
CA SER A 132 14.93 -10.64 19.72
C SER A 132 15.18 -10.55 18.22
N SER A 133 14.13 -10.59 17.40
CA SER A 133 14.19 -10.49 15.95
C SER A 133 12.91 -9.89 15.42
N TRP A 134 12.93 -9.40 14.18
CA TRP A 134 11.75 -8.83 13.54
C TRP A 134 11.73 -9.15 12.05
N THR A 135 10.53 -9.28 11.49
CA THR A 135 10.29 -9.30 10.05
C THR A 135 9.08 -8.42 9.77
N ILE A 136 9.20 -7.51 8.81
CA ILE A 136 8.14 -6.62 8.37
C ILE A 136 7.97 -6.79 6.86
N CYS A 137 6.74 -6.95 6.39
CA CYS A 137 6.45 -7.07 4.96
C CYS A 137 5.28 -6.20 4.54
N ALA A 138 5.30 -5.80 3.26
CA ALA A 138 4.17 -5.22 2.55
C ALA A 138 3.91 -6.01 1.26
N ASN A 139 2.64 -6.13 0.86
CA ASN A 139 2.30 -6.64 -0.47
C ASN A 139 2.40 -5.56 -1.54
N LEU A 140 2.67 -5.94 -2.79
CA LEU A 140 2.86 -5.02 -3.90
C LEU A 140 1.73 -5.14 -4.92
N GLU A 141 1.33 -4.00 -5.50
CA GLU A 141 0.23 -3.86 -6.45
C GLU A 141 0.64 -3.99 -7.93
N ALA A 142 1.77 -3.39 -8.29
CA ALA A 142 2.24 -3.35 -9.67
C ALA A 142 2.96 -4.65 -10.05
N THR A 143 3.52 -5.36 -9.06
CA THR A 143 4.22 -6.62 -9.26
C THR A 143 3.73 -7.61 -8.21
N PRO A 144 3.08 -8.73 -8.60
CA PRO A 144 2.64 -9.74 -7.65
C PRO A 144 3.80 -10.24 -6.78
N GLY A 145 3.76 -9.91 -5.50
CA GLY A 145 4.78 -10.35 -4.54
C GLY A 145 4.74 -9.57 -3.24
N TYR A 146 5.72 -9.86 -2.37
CA TYR A 146 5.93 -9.19 -1.10
C TYR A 146 7.27 -8.49 -1.10
N TYR A 147 7.32 -7.35 -0.43
CA TYR A 147 8.56 -6.69 -0.07
C TYR A 147 8.75 -6.81 1.44
N CYS A 148 9.73 -7.62 1.85
CA CYS A 148 10.04 -7.89 3.24
C CYS A 148 11.39 -7.33 3.66
N ARG A 149 11.50 -6.93 4.92
CA ARG A 149 12.74 -6.69 5.64
C ARG A 149 12.73 -7.51 6.92
N THR A 150 13.89 -8.00 7.31
CA THR A 150 14.09 -8.66 8.60
C THR A 150 15.35 -8.09 9.24
N ASN A 151 15.51 -8.24 10.55
CA ASN A 151 16.81 -8.00 11.17
C ASN A 151 17.81 -8.97 10.54
N GLN A 152 18.82 -8.44 9.85
CA GLN A 152 19.93 -9.28 9.42
C GLN A 152 20.59 -9.83 10.69
N GLN A 153 20.73 -11.16 10.75
CA GLN A 153 21.62 -11.77 11.74
C GLN A 153 23.04 -11.26 11.56
#